data_AF-A0A917K7H7-F1
#
_entry.id   AF-A0A917K7H7-F1
#
_cell.length_a   1.000
_cell.length_b   1.000
_cell.length_c   1.000
_cell.angle_alpha   90.00
_cell.angle_beta   90.00
_cell.angle_gamma   90.00
#
_symmetry.space_group_name_H-M   'P 1'
#
loop_
_entity.id
_entity.type
_entity.pdbx_description
1 polymer ?
#
loop_
_entity_poly.entity_id
_entity_poly.type
_entity_poly.pdbx_seq_one_letter_code
_entity_poly.pdbx_strand_id
1 'polypeptide(L)' 'MFGSKGDDVKAAVRKIDATMLTLASTVRQLGIPKGMGDPLNKMRRAVGDLVAHLSMTTRRDD' A
#
# COMPACT_ATOMS: atom_id res chain seq x y z
N MET A 1 -19.71 -16.66 14.55
CA MET A 1 -19.14 -15.44 13.94
C MET A 1 -17.65 -15.68 13.71
N PHE A 2 -17.26 -16.15 12.52
CA PHE A 2 -15.86 -16.38 12.16
C PHE A 2 -15.65 -15.82 10.75
N GLY A 3 -15.35 -14.52 10.66
CA GLY A 3 -15.12 -13.84 9.38
C GLY A 3 -14.33 -12.54 9.46
N SER A 4 -13.80 -12.14 10.63
CA SER A 4 -13.25 -10.78 10.76
C SER A 4 -11.85 -10.63 10.16
N LYS A 5 -10.95 -11.61 10.34
CA LYS A 5 -9.52 -11.39 10.09
C LYS A 5 -9.16 -11.17 8.61
N GLY A 6 -9.76 -11.93 7.69
CA GLY A 6 -9.53 -11.77 6.25
C GLY A 6 -10.11 -10.47 5.70
N ASP A 7 -11.27 -10.05 6.21
CA ASP A 7 -11.93 -8.81 5.83
C ASP A 7 -11.22 -7.57 6.39
N ASP A 8 -10.66 -7.68 7.60
CA ASP A 8 -9.84 -6.64 8.23
C ASP A 8 -8.55 -6.39 7.42
N VAL A 9 -7.90 -7.44 6.91
CA VAL A 9 -6.71 -7.30 6.04
C VAL A 9 -7.08 -6.71 4.67
N LYS A 10 -8.19 -7.13 4.06
CA LYS A 10 -8.69 -6.53 2.81
C LYS A 10 -8.99 -5.04 2.99
N ALA A 11 -9.58 -4.65 4.12
CA ALA A 11 -9.84 -3.25 4.45
C ALA A 11 -8.54 -2.46 4.65
N ALA A 12 -7.53 -3.04 5.29
CA ALA A 12 -6.21 -2.43 5.46
C ALA A 12 -5.50 -2.20 4.11
N VAL A 13 -5.49 -3.21 3.23
CA VAL A 13 -4.92 -3.09 1.87
C VAL A 13 -5.57 -1.95 1.09
N ARG A 14 -6.92 -1.86 1.11
CA ARG A 14 -7.65 -0.77 0.44
C ARG A 14 -7.25 0.62 0.97
N LYS A 15 -7.04 0.76 2.27
CA LYS A 15 -6.60 2.04 2.87
C LYS A 15 -5.17 2.40 2.44
N ILE A 16 -4.28 1.42 2.35
CA ILE A 16 -2.90 1.61 1.88
C ILE A 16 -2.92 2.09 0.42
N ASP A 17 -3.69 1.44 -0.45
CA ASP A 17 -3.80 1.81 -1.86
C ASP A 17 -4.33 3.24 -2.04
N ALA A 18 -5.38 3.62 -1.30
CA ALA A 18 -5.94 4.97 -1.35
C ALA A 18 -4.93 6.05 -0.90
N THR A 19 -4.12 5.73 0.12
CA THR A 19 -3.07 6.62 0.62
C THR A 19 -1.95 6.79 -0.41
N MET A 20 -1.52 5.69 -1.05
CA MET A 20 -0.51 5.73 -2.11
C MET A 20 -0.98 6.48 -3.35
N LEU A 21 -2.27 6.37 -3.70
CA LEU A 21 -2.86 7.14 -4.80
C LEU A 21 -2.86 8.64 -4.50
N THR A 22 -3.20 9.02 -3.26
CA THR A 22 -3.14 10.41 -2.81
C THR A 22 -1.72 10.94 -2.89
N LEU A 23 -0.74 10.19 -2.38
CA LEU A 23 0.66 10.54 -2.46
C LEU A 23 1.13 10.72 -3.92
N ALA A 24 0.79 9.77 -4.80
CA ALA A 24 1.16 9.84 -6.22
C ALA A 24 0.57 11.09 -6.89
N SER A 25 -0.67 11.44 -6.55
CA SER A 25 -1.34 12.65 -7.03
C SER A 25 -0.64 13.91 -6.54
N THR A 26 -0.31 13.97 -5.25
CA THR A 26 0.44 15.09 -4.63
C THR A 26 1.82 15.25 -5.27
N VAL A 27 2.56 14.16 -5.47
CA VAL A 27 3.88 14.18 -6.12
C VAL A 27 3.76 14.62 -7.58
N ARG A 28 2.71 14.23 -8.30
CA ARG A 28 2.46 14.68 -9.67
C ARG A 28 2.17 16.19 -9.73
N GLN A 29 1.46 16.73 -8.75
CA GLN A 29 1.08 18.15 -8.70
C GLN A 29 2.25 19.04 -8.26
N LEU A 30 2.98 18.64 -7.22
CA LEU A 30 4.03 19.44 -6.60
C LEU A 30 5.42 19.16 -7.19
N GLY A 31 5.55 18.11 -7.98
CA GLY A 31 6.83 17.58 -8.42
C GLY A 31 7.52 16.74 -7.34
N ILE A 32 8.56 16.01 -7.75
CA ILE A 32 9.41 15.27 -6.83
C ILE A 32 10.48 16.23 -6.29
N PRO A 33 10.60 16.42 -4.97
CA PRO A 33 11.68 17.22 -4.39
C PRO A 33 13.06 16.66 -4.78
N LYS A 34 14.06 17.54 -4.95
CA LYS A 34 15.44 17.11 -5.25
C LYS A 34 15.93 16.13 -4.17
N GLY A 35 16.49 15.01 -4.60
CA GLY A 35 16.97 13.95 -3.70
C GLY A 35 15.89 12.99 -3.17
N MET A 36 14.60 13.24 -3.43
CA MET A 36 13.50 12.36 -2.97
C MET A 36 13.07 11.30 -3.98
N GLY A 37 13.61 11.29 -5.21
CA GLY A 37 13.24 10.29 -6.23
C GLY A 37 13.48 8.84 -5.79
N ASP A 38 14.70 8.54 -5.32
CA ASP A 38 15.04 7.20 -4.86
C ASP A 38 14.31 6.79 -3.57
N PRO A 39 14.22 7.64 -2.53
CA PRO A 39 13.38 7.36 -1.36
C PRO A 39 11.92 7.05 -1.69
N LEU A 40 11.29 7.84 -2.56
CA LEU A 40 9.89 7.64 -2.96
C LEU A 40 9.72 6.33 -3.74
N ASN A 41 10.67 6.00 -4.62
CA ASN A 41 10.67 4.72 -5.34
C ASN A 41 10.87 3.52 -4.40
N LYS A 42 11.77 3.61 -3.42
CA LYS A 42 11.96 2.57 -2.39
C LYS A 42 10.70 2.38 -1.58
N MET A 43 10.06 3.47 -1.15
CA MET A 43 8.80 3.40 -0.41
C MET A 43 7.70 2.75 -1.24
N ARG A 44 7.54 3.12 -2.52
CA ARG A 44 6.56 2.48 -3.42
C ARG A 44 6.75 0.98 -3.52
N ARG A 45 8.00 0.52 -3.63
CA ARG A 45 8.34 -0.92 -3.69
C ARG A 45 8.00 -1.61 -2.37
N ALA A 46 8.46 -1.07 -1.24
CA ALA A 46 8.21 -1.65 0.07
C ALA A 46 6.71 -1.77 0.39
N VAL A 47 5.92 -0.76 0.02
CA VAL A 47 4.45 -0.82 0.17
C VAL A 47 3.83 -1.88 -0.73
N GLY A 48 4.29 -2.00 -1.99
CA GLY A 48 3.85 -3.06 -2.89
C GLY A 48 4.14 -4.46 -2.35
N ASP A 49 5.34 -4.68 -1.81
CA ASP A 49 5.74 -5.96 -1.21
C ASP A 49 4.88 -6.27 0.03
N LEU A 50 4.57 -5.26 0.85
CA LEU A 50 3.68 -5.41 2.01
C LEU A 50 2.25 -5.79 1.58
N VAL A 51 1.68 -5.11 0.59
CA VAL A 51 0.33 -5.43 0.08
C VAL A 51 0.30 -6.84 -0.50
N ALA A 52 1.33 -7.25 -1.24
CA ALA A 52 1.44 -8.61 -1.75
C ALA A 52 1.50 -9.64 -0.62
N HIS A 53 2.30 -9.39 0.42
CA HIS A 53 2.42 -10.26 1.57
C HIS A 53 1.08 -10.39 2.33
N LEU A 54 0.41 -9.27 2.62
CA LEU A 54 -0.89 -9.25 3.28
C LEU A 54 -1.95 -10.02 2.47
N SER A 55 -1.96 -9.82 1.14
CA SER A 55 -2.88 -10.52 0.25
C SER A 55 -2.64 -12.03 0.20
N MET A 56 -1.37 -12.47 0.25
CA MET A 56 -1.01 -13.89 0.33
C MET A 56 -1.40 -14.51 1.68
N THR A 57 -1.22 -13.78 2.78
CA THR A 57 -1.62 -14.25 4.12
C THR A 57 -3.13 -14.45 4.20
N THR A 58 -3.94 -13.51 3.69
CA THR A 58 -5.40 -13.67 3.63
C THR A 58 -5.82 -14.90 2.80
N ARG A 59 -5.17 -15.17 1.67
CA ARG A 59 -5.46 -16.37 0.84
C ARG A 59 -5.13 -17.70 1.51
N ARG A 60 -4.28 -17.71 2.55
CA ARG A 60 -3.94 -18.93 3.30
C ARG A 60 -4.87 -19.17 4.49
N ASP A 61 -5.54 -18.11 4.96
CA ASP A 61 -6.49 -18.13 6.08
C ASP A 61 -7.97 -18.33 5.62
N ASP A 62 -8.26 -18.16 4.32
CA ASP A 62 -9.54 -18.49 3.63
C ASP A 62 -9.52 -19.96 3.12
#